data_AF-A0A2M7P6C7-F1
#
_entry.id   AF-A0A2M7P6C7-F1
#
_cell.length_a   1.000
_cell.length_b   1.000
_cell.length_c   1.000
_cell.angle_alpha   90.00
_cell.angle_beta   90.00
_cell.angle_gamma   90.00
#
_symmetry.space_group_name_H-M   'P 1'
#
loop_
_entity.id
_entity.type
_entity.pdbx_description
1 polymer ?
#
loop_
_entity_poly.entity_id
_entity_poly.type
_entity_poly.pdbx_seq_one_letter_code
_entity_poly.pdbx_strand_id
1 'polypeptide(L)'
;MKKQCWAGMAVMAWVALGLNSQAQASLVVAGTVDSGPYAGVQVINDTDLNITWLDYSNTSAASYSQMSWASSLSLTVNGVTYDNWRLPSTVDDSQVYSQQLPANYSYSGEYSSGYNNTTSEMGHLYYTELGNNGRYDTNGNYQPGYGLTETGPFANLVSSWYWSGTEYLAYPNVAWGFYTNDGRQDAAITSRTAWSSMAPSSPMPWPFFPDRFRPCLSPPR
;
A
#
# COMPACT_ATOMS: atom_id res chain seq x y z
N MET A 1 -73.13 -14.03 -29.30
CA MET A 1 -72.70 -13.62 -27.94
C MET A 1 -71.18 -13.75 -27.86
N LYS A 2 -70.54 -12.67 -27.41
CA LYS A 2 -69.15 -12.49 -26.89
C LYS A 2 -67.95 -12.89 -27.78
N LYS A 3 -67.34 -11.85 -28.37
CA LYS A 3 -65.96 -11.81 -28.87
C LYS A 3 -64.99 -11.81 -27.68
N GLN A 4 -63.99 -12.68 -27.65
CA GLN A 4 -62.88 -12.64 -26.70
C GLN A 4 -61.60 -12.26 -27.47
N CYS A 5 -61.15 -11.03 -27.26
CA CYS A 5 -59.83 -10.56 -27.68
C CYS A 5 -58.80 -11.01 -26.66
N TRP A 6 -57.82 -11.82 -27.07
CA TRP A 6 -56.63 -12.12 -26.26
C TRP A 6 -55.52 -11.16 -26.67
N ALA A 7 -55.28 -10.15 -25.84
CA ALA A 7 -54.09 -9.32 -25.89
C ALA A 7 -52.98 -10.03 -25.13
N GLY A 8 -52.05 -10.66 -25.85
CA GLY A 8 -50.82 -11.21 -25.28
C GLY A 8 -49.81 -10.08 -25.06
N MET A 9 -49.55 -9.76 -23.78
CA MET A 9 -48.49 -8.84 -23.37
C MET A 9 -47.11 -9.44 -23.66
N ALA A 10 -46.29 -8.72 -24.44
CA ALA A 10 -44.87 -9.00 -24.58
C ALA A 10 -44.12 -8.40 -23.37
N VAL A 11 -43.55 -9.25 -22.52
CA VAL A 11 -42.64 -8.83 -21.45
C VAL A 11 -41.25 -8.69 -22.06
N MET A 12 -40.80 -7.45 -22.23
CA MET A 12 -39.46 -7.12 -22.70
C MET A 12 -38.51 -7.09 -21.50
N ALA A 13 -37.78 -8.18 -21.28
CA ALA A 13 -36.76 -8.26 -20.22
C ALA A 13 -35.50 -7.49 -20.66
N TRP A 14 -35.24 -6.38 -20.00
CA TRP A 14 -33.99 -5.63 -20.14
C TRP A 14 -32.90 -6.31 -19.30
N VAL A 15 -31.93 -6.93 -19.96
CA VAL A 15 -30.67 -7.36 -19.33
C VAL A 15 -29.76 -6.14 -19.26
N ALA A 16 -29.69 -5.51 -18.09
CA ALA A 16 -28.66 -4.51 -17.80
C ALA A 16 -27.35 -5.26 -17.51
N LEU A 17 -26.46 -5.34 -18.51
CA LEU A 17 -25.05 -5.65 -18.30
C LEU A 17 -24.42 -4.48 -17.53
N GLY A 18 -24.46 -4.57 -16.21
CA GLY A 18 -23.66 -3.73 -15.33
C GLY A 18 -22.18 -4.08 -15.55
N LEU A 19 -21.55 -3.39 -16.50
CA LEU A 19 -20.10 -3.24 -16.49
C LEU A 19 -19.78 -2.46 -15.20
N ASN A 20 -19.45 -3.20 -14.15
CA ASN A 20 -18.77 -2.63 -13.00
C ASN A 20 -17.42 -2.13 -13.50
N SER A 21 -17.38 -0.89 -13.99
CA SER A 21 -16.17 -0.10 -14.06
C SER A 21 -15.73 0.14 -12.62
N GLN A 22 -15.08 -0.86 -12.01
CA GLN A 22 -14.22 -0.62 -10.86
C GLN A 22 -13.21 0.41 -11.33
N ALA A 23 -13.27 1.61 -10.75
CA ALA A 23 -12.31 2.66 -11.05
C ALA A 23 -10.93 2.09 -10.73
N GLN A 24 -10.20 1.69 -11.77
CA GLN A 24 -8.84 1.23 -11.64
C GLN A 24 -7.99 2.46 -11.34
N ALA A 25 -7.54 2.56 -10.11
CA ALA A 25 -6.13 2.79 -9.83
C ALA A 25 -5.87 2.69 -8.32
N SER A 26 -5.38 1.54 -7.87
CA SER A 26 -4.86 1.33 -6.51
C SER A 26 -3.51 2.03 -6.32
N LEU A 27 -2.68 2.01 -7.38
CA LEU A 27 -1.38 2.66 -7.49
C LEU A 27 -1.26 3.49 -8.77
N VAL A 28 -0.86 4.77 -8.68
CA VAL A 28 -0.67 5.68 -9.83
C VAL A 28 0.69 6.35 -9.80
N VAL A 29 1.46 6.25 -10.87
CA VAL A 29 2.69 7.04 -11.03
C VAL A 29 2.32 8.53 -11.08
N ALA A 30 2.73 9.28 -10.06
CA ALA A 30 2.41 10.69 -9.88
C ALA A 30 3.46 11.63 -10.51
N GLY A 31 4.65 11.10 -10.79
CA GLY A 31 5.76 11.84 -11.39
C GLY A 31 7.11 11.26 -11.02
N THR A 32 8.15 12.07 -11.22
CA THR A 32 9.52 11.75 -10.81
C THR A 32 10.12 12.92 -10.05
N VAL A 33 11.09 12.64 -9.18
CA VAL A 33 11.86 13.70 -8.51
C VAL A 33 12.61 14.54 -9.55
N ASP A 34 12.48 15.87 -9.45
CA ASP A 34 12.92 16.82 -10.47
C ASP A 34 14.45 16.97 -10.51
N SER A 35 15.12 16.90 -9.35
CA SER A 35 16.55 17.19 -9.24
C SER A 35 17.22 16.56 -8.02
N GLY A 36 18.55 16.71 -7.93
CA GLY A 36 19.35 16.18 -6.82
C GLY A 36 19.73 14.71 -6.99
N PRO A 37 20.20 14.04 -5.92
CA PRO A 37 20.68 12.65 -5.99
C PRO A 37 19.58 11.63 -6.30
N TYR A 38 18.31 12.02 -6.18
CA TYR A 38 17.14 11.18 -6.47
C TYR A 38 16.46 11.55 -7.79
N ALA A 39 17.06 12.41 -8.62
CA ALA A 39 16.44 12.84 -9.88
C ALA A 39 16.03 11.63 -10.75
N GLY A 40 14.78 11.64 -11.23
CA GLY A 40 14.21 10.56 -12.04
C GLY A 40 13.62 9.39 -11.23
N VAL A 41 13.77 9.37 -9.90
CA VAL A 41 13.09 8.39 -9.04
C VAL A 41 11.58 8.64 -9.09
N GLN A 42 10.79 7.58 -9.31
CA GLN A 42 9.34 7.69 -9.39
C GLN A 42 8.71 7.92 -8.03
N VAL A 43 7.60 8.65 -8.04
CA VAL A 43 6.65 8.71 -6.93
C VAL A 43 5.32 8.09 -7.35
N ILE A 44 4.75 7.26 -6.49
CA ILE A 44 3.59 6.42 -6.80
C ILE A 44 2.52 6.68 -5.75
N ASN A 45 1.41 7.30 -6.13
CA ASN A 45 0.28 7.51 -5.24
C ASN A 45 -0.46 6.20 -5.01
N ASP A 46 -0.70 5.89 -3.74
CA ASP A 46 -1.60 4.85 -3.27
C ASP A 46 -2.89 5.54 -2.82
N THR A 47 -3.95 5.37 -3.61
CA THR A 47 -5.21 6.11 -3.36
C THR A 47 -6.06 5.45 -2.30
N ASP A 48 -5.82 4.18 -1.99
CA ASP A 48 -6.57 3.43 -1.00
C ASP A 48 -6.15 3.85 0.42
N LEU A 49 -4.85 4.02 0.63
CA LEU A 49 -4.28 4.53 1.89
C LEU A 49 -4.12 6.05 1.91
N ASN A 50 -4.28 6.71 0.75
CA ASN A 50 -4.05 8.15 0.60
C ASN A 50 -2.62 8.54 1.03
N ILE A 51 -1.64 7.80 0.53
CA ILE A 51 -0.20 8.01 0.74
C ILE A 51 0.53 8.00 -0.61
N THR A 52 1.81 8.34 -0.61
CA THR A 52 2.63 8.35 -1.83
C THR A 52 3.92 7.59 -1.63
N TRP A 53 4.18 6.55 -2.39
CA TRP A 53 5.42 5.83 -2.28
C TRP A 53 6.55 6.50 -3.05
N LEU A 54 7.77 6.52 -2.49
CA LEU A 54 8.97 6.75 -3.29
C LEU A 54 9.47 5.40 -3.81
N ASP A 55 9.58 5.25 -5.12
CA ASP A 55 10.12 4.04 -5.76
C ASP A 55 11.64 3.99 -5.62
N TYR A 56 12.10 3.84 -4.38
CA TYR A 56 13.52 3.81 -4.02
C TYR A 56 13.73 2.90 -2.82
N SER A 57 14.71 2.00 -2.96
CA SER A 57 15.16 1.14 -1.86
C SER A 57 16.52 1.63 -1.36
N ASN A 58 16.56 2.15 -0.14
CA ASN A 58 17.82 2.59 0.46
C ASN A 58 18.66 1.42 0.92
N THR A 59 19.99 1.58 0.84
CA THR A 59 20.93 0.56 1.30
C THR A 59 20.65 0.15 2.73
N SER A 60 20.88 -1.13 3.01
CA SER A 60 20.64 -1.74 4.31
C SER A 60 21.33 -0.98 5.45
N ALA A 61 20.58 -0.58 6.46
CA ALA A 61 21.08 0.14 7.64
C ALA A 61 20.25 -0.15 8.89
N ALA A 62 20.73 0.30 10.05
CA ALA A 62 19.98 0.25 11.30
C ALA A 62 18.69 1.08 11.22
N SER A 63 17.66 0.67 11.96
CA SER A 63 16.33 1.31 11.91
C SER A 63 16.40 2.82 12.17
N TYR A 64 17.13 3.27 13.20
CA TYR A 64 17.30 4.70 13.49
C TYR A 64 17.98 5.48 12.36
N SER A 65 18.95 4.87 11.68
CA SER A 65 19.61 5.49 10.53
C SER A 65 18.64 5.64 9.36
N GLN A 66 17.77 4.66 9.13
CA GLN A 66 16.73 4.74 8.10
C GLN A 66 15.67 5.79 8.44
N MET A 67 15.21 5.85 9.70
CA MET A 67 14.27 6.90 10.13
C MET A 67 14.88 8.30 9.97
N SER A 68 16.12 8.49 10.41
CA SER A 68 16.83 9.76 10.28
C SER A 68 17.04 10.16 8.81
N TRP A 69 17.39 9.20 7.97
CA TRP A 69 17.51 9.43 6.53
C TRP A 69 16.17 9.85 5.94
N ALA A 70 15.09 9.10 6.21
CA ALA A 70 13.76 9.43 5.70
C ALA A 70 13.32 10.84 6.13
N SER A 71 13.48 11.18 7.40
CA SER A 71 13.13 12.52 7.92
C SER A 71 13.98 13.66 7.37
N SER A 72 15.14 13.36 6.77
CA SER A 72 16.03 14.37 6.19
C SER A 72 15.71 14.68 4.72
N LEU A 73 14.81 13.93 4.10
CA LEU A 73 14.50 14.09 2.68
C LEU A 73 13.65 15.33 2.45
N SER A 74 14.04 16.06 1.42
CA SER A 74 13.28 17.15 0.83
C SER A 74 13.35 16.98 -0.67
N LEU A 75 12.24 16.54 -1.28
CA LEU A 75 12.17 16.15 -2.69
C LEU A 75 11.19 17.05 -3.42
N THR A 76 11.62 17.62 -4.55
CA THR A 76 10.73 18.37 -5.43
C THR A 76 10.23 17.45 -6.54
N VAL A 77 8.91 17.37 -6.71
CA VAL A 77 8.23 16.62 -7.77
C VAL A 77 7.26 17.56 -8.45
N ASN A 78 7.38 17.72 -9.77
CA ASN A 78 6.53 18.63 -10.56
C ASN A 78 6.52 20.07 -10.01
N GLY A 79 7.66 20.54 -9.49
CA GLY A 79 7.81 21.87 -8.89
C GLY A 79 7.24 22.03 -7.49
N VAL A 80 6.72 20.97 -6.86
CA VAL A 80 6.23 20.97 -5.47
C VAL A 80 7.22 20.22 -4.57
N THR A 81 7.66 20.85 -3.48
CA THR A 81 8.58 20.25 -2.52
C THR A 81 7.85 19.54 -1.39
N TYR A 82 8.27 18.31 -1.12
CA TYR A 82 7.81 17.44 -0.03
C TYR A 82 8.98 17.14 0.90
N ASP A 83 8.85 17.53 2.17
CA ASP A 83 9.89 17.41 3.20
C ASP A 83 9.43 16.60 4.44
N ASN A 84 8.31 15.91 4.31
CA ASN A 84 7.65 15.15 5.37
C ASN A 84 7.68 13.63 5.13
N TRP A 85 8.79 13.13 4.59
CA TRP A 85 9.00 11.72 4.30
C TRP A 85 9.21 10.90 5.59
N ARG A 86 8.65 9.69 5.62
CA ARG A 86 8.83 8.73 6.71
C ARG A 86 8.97 7.32 6.17
N LEU A 87 9.40 6.42 7.05
CA LEU A 87 9.26 4.99 6.81
C LEU A 87 7.77 4.59 6.85
N PRO A 88 7.42 3.43 6.26
CA PRO A 88 6.07 2.92 6.30
C PRO A 88 5.68 2.59 7.74
N SER A 89 4.41 2.66 8.07
CA SER A 89 3.93 2.42 9.42
C SER A 89 3.20 1.08 9.56
N THR A 90 3.12 0.61 10.80
CA THR A 90 2.22 -0.47 11.21
C THR A 90 1.54 -0.13 12.53
N VAL A 91 0.40 -0.77 12.78
CA VAL A 91 -0.14 -0.95 14.13
C VAL A 91 0.85 -1.78 14.96
N ASP A 92 0.97 -1.46 16.24
CA ASP A 92 1.66 -2.29 17.21
C ASP A 92 0.65 -2.79 18.26
N ASP A 93 0.32 -4.07 18.17
CA ASP A 93 -0.53 -4.80 19.11
C ASP A 93 0.28 -5.78 19.99
N SER A 94 1.58 -5.54 20.15
CA SER A 94 2.49 -6.40 20.93
C SER A 94 2.10 -6.59 22.39
N GLN A 95 1.34 -5.67 22.98
CA GLN A 95 0.75 -5.86 24.30
C GLN A 95 -0.24 -7.03 24.34
N VAL A 96 -0.92 -7.31 23.23
CA VAL A 96 -1.80 -8.48 23.06
C VAL A 96 -0.97 -9.74 22.81
N TYR A 97 0.12 -9.61 22.05
CA TYR A 97 0.93 -10.74 21.57
C TYR A 97 1.97 -11.26 22.57
N SER A 98 2.50 -10.41 23.46
CA SER A 98 3.50 -10.80 24.48
C SER A 98 3.02 -11.86 25.48
N GLN A 99 1.72 -12.13 25.55
CA GLN A 99 1.14 -13.22 26.35
C GLN A 99 1.07 -14.57 25.63
N GLN A 100 1.46 -14.65 24.34
CA GLN A 100 1.29 -15.85 23.50
C GLN A 100 2.59 -16.45 22.93
N LEU A 101 3.77 -15.96 23.31
CA LEU A 101 5.02 -16.60 22.89
C LEU A 101 5.36 -17.81 23.80
N PRO A 102 5.85 -18.91 23.20
CA PRO A 102 6.77 -18.84 22.05
C PRO A 102 6.44 -19.85 20.93
N ALA A 103 5.69 -19.46 19.88
CA ALA A 103 5.77 -20.17 18.58
C ALA A 103 4.96 -19.56 17.42
N ASN A 104 3.83 -18.90 17.68
CA ASN A 104 2.81 -18.80 16.63
C ASN A 104 2.73 -17.42 16.01
N TYR A 105 3.45 -17.22 14.91
CA TYR A 105 3.09 -16.17 13.94
C TYR A 105 1.60 -16.23 13.65
N SER A 106 0.94 -15.08 13.62
CA SER A 106 -0.44 -15.03 13.13
C SER A 106 -0.46 -15.39 11.65
N TYR A 107 -1.37 -16.28 11.27
CA TYR A 107 -1.65 -16.53 9.86
C TYR A 107 -2.83 -15.71 9.37
N SER A 108 -3.75 -15.33 10.27
CA SER A 108 -5.01 -14.69 9.90
C SER A 108 -4.87 -13.24 9.44
N GLY A 109 -3.72 -12.60 9.67
CA GLY A 109 -3.53 -11.17 9.45
C GLY A 109 -4.13 -10.27 10.54
N GLU A 110 -4.75 -10.85 11.57
CA GLU A 110 -5.38 -10.11 12.66
C GLU A 110 -4.37 -9.37 13.55
N TYR A 111 -3.14 -9.87 13.60
CA TYR A 111 -2.09 -9.33 14.46
C TYR A 111 -0.94 -8.71 13.66
N SER A 112 -0.19 -7.81 14.31
CA SER A 112 0.97 -7.13 13.70
C SER A 112 2.14 -8.06 13.38
N SER A 113 2.23 -9.23 14.03
CA SER A 113 3.26 -10.25 13.76
C SER A 113 2.68 -11.43 12.98
N GLY A 114 3.30 -11.77 11.85
CA GLY A 114 2.97 -12.94 11.05
C GLY A 114 2.68 -12.62 9.58
N TYR A 115 1.75 -13.37 9.00
CA TYR A 115 1.41 -13.35 7.57
C TYR A 115 0.02 -12.76 7.36
N ASN A 116 -0.27 -12.40 6.11
CA ASN A 116 -1.56 -11.85 5.66
C ASN A 116 -1.96 -10.56 6.40
N ASN A 117 -1.00 -9.88 7.02
CA ASN A 117 -1.25 -8.58 7.65
C ASN A 117 -1.43 -7.52 6.55
N THR A 118 -2.63 -6.94 6.48
CA THR A 118 -2.95 -5.81 5.60
C THR A 118 -3.22 -4.52 6.40
N THR A 119 -2.94 -4.52 7.71
CA THR A 119 -3.13 -3.36 8.58
C THR A 119 -1.88 -2.47 8.62
N SER A 120 -0.72 -3.00 8.25
CA SER A 120 0.47 -2.20 7.97
C SER A 120 0.48 -1.68 6.54
N GLU A 121 1.15 -0.54 6.32
CA GLU A 121 1.24 0.05 4.98
C GLU A 121 2.02 -0.85 4.01
N MET A 122 3.10 -1.50 4.49
CA MET A 122 3.84 -2.48 3.68
C MET A 122 3.06 -3.76 3.43
N GLY A 123 2.28 -4.21 4.41
CA GLY A 123 1.39 -5.35 4.28
C GLY A 123 0.27 -5.09 3.28
N HIS A 124 -0.39 -3.94 3.37
CA HIS A 124 -1.39 -3.48 2.40
C HIS A 124 -0.81 -3.38 0.99
N LEU A 125 0.36 -2.74 0.83
CA LEU A 125 1.06 -2.70 -0.45
C LEU A 125 1.34 -4.11 -1.00
N TYR A 126 1.87 -5.00 -0.17
CA TYR A 126 2.26 -6.34 -0.61
C TYR A 126 1.06 -7.22 -0.98
N TYR A 127 0.06 -7.31 -0.10
CA TYR A 127 -1.08 -8.23 -0.23
C TYR A 127 -2.25 -7.65 -1.03
N THR A 128 -2.59 -6.38 -0.80
CA THR A 128 -3.78 -5.76 -1.40
C THR A 128 -3.45 -5.13 -2.75
N GLU A 129 -2.45 -4.25 -2.79
CA GLU A 129 -2.13 -3.45 -3.98
C GLU A 129 -1.45 -4.28 -5.07
N LEU A 130 -0.45 -5.08 -4.67
CA LEU A 130 0.36 -5.87 -5.59
C LEU A 130 -0.17 -7.29 -5.78
N GLY A 131 -1.03 -7.77 -4.88
CA GLY A 131 -1.60 -9.13 -4.97
C GLY A 131 -0.58 -10.25 -4.74
N ASN A 132 0.50 -9.99 -4.01
CA ASN A 132 1.49 -11.03 -3.69
C ASN A 132 0.97 -12.01 -2.65
N ASN A 133 1.40 -13.27 -2.77
CA ASN A 133 1.06 -14.30 -1.78
C ASN A 133 2.08 -14.33 -0.65
N GLY A 134 1.60 -14.45 0.58
CA GLY A 134 2.42 -14.78 1.74
C GLY A 134 2.78 -16.26 1.74
N ARG A 135 3.84 -16.65 2.47
CA ARG A 135 4.26 -18.06 2.56
C ARG A 135 3.17 -18.99 3.12
N TYR A 136 2.29 -18.46 3.95
CA TYR A 136 1.15 -19.19 4.49
C TYR A 136 -0.16 -18.43 4.23
N ASP A 137 -1.24 -19.16 3.97
CA ASP A 137 -2.59 -18.60 3.86
C ASP A 137 -3.16 -18.26 5.24
N THR A 138 -4.39 -17.76 5.29
CA THR A 138 -5.07 -17.38 6.54
C THR A 138 -5.36 -18.55 7.47
N ASN A 139 -5.28 -19.79 6.99
CA ASN A 139 -5.45 -21.02 7.76
C ASN A 139 -4.10 -21.64 8.15
N GLY A 140 -2.97 -21.02 7.80
CA GLY A 140 -1.62 -21.52 8.07
C GLY A 140 -1.15 -22.59 7.08
N ASN A 141 -1.82 -22.79 5.95
CA ASN A 141 -1.36 -23.70 4.90
C ASN A 141 -0.27 -23.05 4.07
N TYR A 142 0.77 -23.82 3.73
CA TYR A 142 1.81 -23.34 2.85
C TYR A 142 1.26 -23.02 1.44
N GLN A 143 1.62 -21.85 0.90
CA GLN A 143 1.19 -21.39 -0.42
C GLN A 143 2.32 -21.53 -1.45
N PRO A 144 2.15 -22.25 -2.57
CA PRO A 144 3.08 -22.18 -3.68
C PRO A 144 3.01 -20.81 -4.36
N GLY A 145 4.14 -20.32 -4.90
CA GLY A 145 4.18 -19.02 -5.57
C GLY A 145 4.14 -17.82 -4.62
N TYR A 146 4.54 -18.00 -3.36
CA TYR A 146 4.71 -16.90 -2.41
C TYR A 146 5.94 -16.04 -2.72
N GLY A 147 5.98 -14.86 -2.11
CA GLY A 147 7.07 -13.89 -2.22
C GLY A 147 6.71 -12.70 -3.10
N LEU A 148 7.68 -11.81 -3.31
CA LEU A 148 7.52 -10.64 -4.16
C LEU A 148 7.54 -11.03 -5.65
N THR A 149 6.41 -11.51 -6.16
CA THR A 149 6.22 -11.92 -7.56
C THR A 149 5.70 -10.80 -8.44
N GLU A 150 4.94 -9.87 -7.86
CA GLU A 150 4.34 -8.71 -8.49
C GLU A 150 4.89 -7.44 -7.82
N THR A 151 5.44 -6.53 -8.61
CA THR A 151 5.96 -5.24 -8.14
C THR A 151 5.17 -4.05 -8.68
N GLY A 152 4.18 -4.28 -9.55
CA GLY A 152 3.35 -3.22 -10.11
C GLY A 152 4.19 -2.09 -10.72
N PRO A 153 3.92 -0.81 -10.41
CA PRO A 153 4.68 0.32 -10.94
C PRO A 153 6.08 0.50 -10.33
N PHE A 154 6.47 -0.28 -9.32
CA PHE A 154 7.73 -0.12 -8.64
C PHE A 154 8.88 -0.81 -9.40
N ALA A 155 9.85 -0.02 -9.84
CA ALA A 155 11.07 -0.51 -10.48
C ALA A 155 12.18 -0.85 -9.47
N ASN A 156 12.12 -0.27 -8.27
CA ASN A 156 13.15 -0.40 -7.23
C ASN A 156 12.67 -1.15 -5.98
N LEU A 157 11.48 -1.75 -6.02
CA LEU A 157 11.01 -2.66 -4.96
C LEU A 157 11.72 -4.00 -5.09
N VAL A 158 12.44 -4.43 -4.05
CA VAL A 158 13.24 -5.66 -4.06
C VAL A 158 12.76 -6.63 -2.99
N SER A 159 13.01 -7.93 -3.19
CA SER A 159 12.71 -8.95 -2.19
C SER A 159 13.70 -8.85 -1.02
N SER A 160 13.29 -8.26 0.11
CA SER A 160 14.14 -7.98 1.27
C SER A 160 13.34 -7.71 2.55
N TRP A 161 14.03 -7.34 3.63
CA TRP A 161 13.41 -6.79 4.84
C TRP A 161 13.34 -5.27 4.77
N TYR A 162 12.16 -4.75 5.04
CA TYR A 162 11.86 -3.32 5.07
C TYR A 162 11.54 -2.86 6.49
N TRP A 163 12.29 -1.90 7.02
CA TRP A 163 11.98 -1.30 8.31
C TRP A 163 10.68 -0.48 8.27
N SER A 164 9.88 -0.63 9.32
CA SER A 164 8.78 0.28 9.64
C SER A 164 9.31 1.45 10.48
N GLY A 165 8.61 2.58 10.42
CA GLY A 165 8.77 3.70 11.35
C GLY A 165 8.12 3.46 12.71
N THR A 166 7.43 2.34 12.89
CA THR A 166 6.82 1.94 14.17
C THR A 166 7.84 1.19 15.04
N GLU A 167 8.14 1.74 16.22
CA GLU A 167 8.91 1.05 17.27
C GLU A 167 8.07 -0.03 17.94
N TYR A 168 8.72 -1.09 18.44
CA TYR A 168 8.07 -2.16 19.19
C TYR A 168 7.86 -1.71 20.65
N LEU A 169 6.62 -1.41 21.02
CA LEU A 169 6.27 -0.79 22.30
C LEU A 169 6.76 -1.56 23.53
N ALA A 170 6.80 -2.89 23.46
CA ALA A 170 7.29 -3.71 24.57
C ALA A 170 8.82 -3.66 24.75
N TYR A 171 9.60 -3.31 23.72
CA TYR A 171 11.05 -3.19 23.78
C TYR A 171 11.57 -2.04 22.90
N PRO A 172 12.02 -0.92 23.49
CA PRO A 172 12.38 0.28 22.72
C PRO A 172 13.61 0.10 21.81
N ASN A 173 14.37 -0.97 21.95
CA ASN A 173 15.49 -1.32 21.07
C ASN A 173 15.08 -2.27 19.93
N VAL A 174 13.79 -2.42 19.68
CA VAL A 174 13.21 -3.28 18.63
C VAL A 174 12.28 -2.43 17.78
N ALA A 175 12.28 -2.66 16.47
CA ALA A 175 11.38 -2.01 15.53
C ALA A 175 10.66 -3.06 14.68
N TRP A 176 9.50 -2.70 14.17
CA TRP A 176 8.76 -3.53 13.23
C TRP A 176 9.41 -3.50 11.85
N GLY A 177 9.23 -4.57 11.09
CA GLY A 177 9.57 -4.60 9.68
C GLY A 177 8.82 -5.69 8.93
N PHE A 178 8.96 -5.65 7.61
CA PHE A 178 8.23 -6.50 6.69
C PHE A 178 9.20 -7.23 5.75
N TYR A 179 9.12 -8.56 5.72
CA TYR A 179 9.87 -9.44 4.83
C TYR A 179 9.08 -9.62 3.53
N THR A 180 9.47 -8.95 2.45
CA THR A 180 8.82 -9.13 1.13
C THR A 180 9.19 -10.47 0.47
N ASN A 181 10.21 -11.18 0.96
CA ASN A 181 10.56 -12.51 0.46
C ASN A 181 9.52 -13.58 0.82
N ASP A 182 8.73 -13.37 1.87
CA ASP A 182 7.71 -14.33 2.31
C ASP A 182 6.40 -13.71 2.83
N GLY A 183 6.29 -12.37 2.77
CA GLY A 183 5.12 -11.61 3.22
C GLY A 183 4.99 -11.52 4.74
N ARG A 184 6.04 -11.83 5.51
CA ARG A 184 5.97 -11.84 6.97
C ARG A 184 6.28 -10.47 7.58
N GLN A 185 5.44 -10.02 8.50
CA GLN A 185 5.74 -8.93 9.40
C GLN A 185 6.29 -9.45 10.73
N ASP A 186 7.37 -8.85 11.24
CA ASP A 186 7.96 -9.24 12.53
C ASP A 186 8.66 -8.05 13.20
N ALA A 187 9.11 -8.22 14.44
CA ALA A 187 9.88 -7.23 15.17
C ALA A 187 11.35 -7.68 15.27
N ALA A 188 12.29 -6.75 15.09
CA ALA A 188 13.72 -7.03 15.12
C ALA A 188 14.52 -5.95 15.85
N ILE A 189 15.63 -6.35 16.47
CA ILE A 189 16.54 -5.41 17.17
C ILE A 189 17.00 -4.33 16.19
N THR A 190 16.89 -3.06 16.59
CA THR A 190 17.12 -1.89 15.73
C THR A 190 18.55 -1.77 15.19
N SER A 191 19.52 -2.45 15.81
CA SER A 191 20.91 -2.54 15.35
C SER A 191 21.12 -3.52 14.19
N ARG A 192 20.12 -4.34 13.84
CA ARG A 192 20.18 -5.16 12.62
C ARG A 192 20.09 -4.25 11.38
N THR A 193 20.75 -4.65 10.31
CA THR A 193 20.72 -3.90 9.05
C THR A 193 19.56 -4.38 8.19
N ALA A 194 18.77 -3.44 7.65
CA ALA A 194 17.74 -3.76 6.68
C ALA A 194 17.39 -2.60 5.74
N TRP A 195 16.66 -2.91 4.66
CA TRP A 195 16.29 -1.96 3.60
C TRP A 195 15.07 -1.13 4.03
N SER A 196 14.74 -0.10 3.24
CA SER A 196 13.60 0.78 3.48
C SER A 196 12.98 1.24 2.16
N SER A 197 11.65 1.22 2.12
CA SER A 197 10.74 1.83 1.13
C SER A 197 10.04 2.99 1.85
N MET A 198 9.48 3.97 1.16
CA MET A 198 9.02 5.21 1.81
C MET A 198 7.56 5.54 1.53
N ALA A 199 6.92 6.23 2.48
CA ALA A 199 5.69 6.99 2.27
C ALA A 199 5.78 8.36 3.01
N PRO A 200 5.25 9.49 2.49
CA PRO A 200 5.14 10.73 3.24
C PRO A 200 4.01 10.64 4.25
N SER A 201 4.08 11.48 5.29
CA SER A 201 3.06 11.56 6.34
C SER A 201 1.75 12.23 5.90
N SER A 202 1.75 12.88 4.73
CA SER A 202 0.59 13.50 4.10
C SER A 202 0.58 13.14 2.62
N PRO A 203 -0.58 12.88 2.00
CA PRO A 203 -0.67 12.66 0.56
C PRO A 203 -0.04 13.83 -0.19
N MET A 204 0.60 13.56 -1.33
CA MET A 204 0.82 14.63 -2.29
C MET A 204 -0.56 15.25 -2.59
N PRO A 205 -0.73 16.58 -2.48
CA PRO A 205 -1.85 17.22 -3.14
C PRO A 205 -1.68 16.87 -4.62
N TRP A 206 -2.57 16.00 -5.11
CA TRP A 206 -2.70 15.67 -6.52
C TRP A 206 -2.58 16.94 -7.35
N PRO A 207 -2.01 16.88 -8.58
CA PRO A 207 -1.91 18.06 -9.40
C PRO A 207 -3.32 18.65 -9.48
N PHE A 208 -3.39 19.97 -9.38
CA PHE A 208 -4.45 20.78 -9.94
C PHE A 208 -5.21 20.01 -11.04
N PHE A 209 -6.30 19.34 -10.67
CA PHE A 209 -7.45 19.35 -11.54
C PHE A 209 -7.98 20.77 -11.38
N PRO A 210 -7.87 21.66 -12.39
CA PRO A 210 -8.80 22.77 -12.39
C PRO A 210 -10.19 22.14 -12.28
N ASP A 211 -10.95 22.61 -11.31
CA ASP A 211 -12.36 22.27 -11.06
C ASP A 211 -13.26 22.76 -12.21
N ARG A 212 -12.89 22.46 -13.46
CA ARG A 212 -13.51 22.96 -14.69
C ARG A 212 -13.63 21.87 -15.75
N PHE A 213 -14.41 20.85 -15.42
CA PHE A 213 -15.39 20.33 -16.37
C PHE A 213 -16.79 20.40 -15.76
N ARG A 214 -17.22 21.62 -15.38
CA ARG A 214 -18.64 21.96 -15.52
C ARG A 214 -18.86 22.30 -16.99
N PRO A 215 -19.69 21.57 -17.74
CA PRO A 215 -20.19 22.09 -19.00
C PRO A 215 -20.90 23.39 -18.69
N CYS A 216 -20.44 24.50 -19.25
CA CYS A 216 -21.26 25.70 -19.37
C CYS A 216 -22.44 25.38 -20.30
N LEU A 217 -23.48 24.72 -19.76
CA LEU A 217 -24.81 24.79 -20.34
C LEU A 217 -25.31 26.21 -20.07
N SER A 218 -25.11 27.08 -21.05
CA SER A 218 -25.92 28.28 -21.17
C SER A 218 -27.32 27.85 -21.59
N PRO A 219 -28.40 28.28 -20.91
CA PRO A 219 -29.74 28.07 -21.43
C PRO A 219 -29.94 28.94 -22.69
N PRO A 220 -30.61 28.43 -23.73
CA PRO A 220 -31.02 29.27 -24.86
C PRO A 220 -32.01 30.34 -24.38
N ARG A 221 -31.89 31.53 -24.98
CA ARG A 221 -32.87 32.61 -24.83
C ARG A 221 -34.17 32.27 -25.52
#